data_AF-V2ZFI0-F1
#
_entry.id   AF-V2ZFI0-F1
#
_cell.length_a   1.000
_cell.length_b   1.000
_cell.length_c   1.000
_cell.angle_alpha   90.00
_cell.angle_beta   90.00
_cell.angle_gamma   90.00
#
_symmetry.space_group_name_H-M   'P 1'
#
loop_
_entity.id
_entity.type
_entity.pdbx_description
1 polymer ?
#
loop_
_entity_poly.entity_id
_entity_poly.type
_entity_poly.pdbx_seq_one_letter_code
_entity_poly.pdbx_strand_id
1 'polypeptide(L)'
;MSSVYALLEEFPGAKQIAESNLTRLKFLLAGASKGRYGRDVAVAIRDAARASIGSIMPAKSLELRHTIRLIRELDAEIADIESSIRSVMEELRSPITTIPGMGLRMGAMILAEVGDFSRFDSPDKVLAYAGLSPSIYQSGQLNNGYAHMEKRGSRYLRFAIYNAAKYVCIWDPTFAAYLAKKRAEGKHYNVALSHAAKKLVRLIYAMEKSRLPYRPVTAT
;
A
#
# COMPACT_ATOMS: atom_id res chain seq x y z
N MET A 1 -2.71 -2.94 -17.74
CA MET A 1 -1.51 -3.81 -17.78
C MET A 1 -1.85 -5.23 -18.19
N SER A 2 -2.88 -5.88 -17.64
CA SER A 2 -3.30 -7.25 -18.02
C SER A 2 -3.40 -7.49 -19.53
N SER A 3 -4.02 -6.58 -20.29
CA SER A 3 -4.12 -6.68 -21.76
C SER A 3 -2.79 -6.64 -22.50
N VAL A 4 -1.79 -5.92 -21.98
CA VAL A 4 -0.44 -5.82 -22.56
C VAL A 4 0.33 -7.11 -22.30
N TYR A 5 0.27 -7.62 -21.07
CA TYR A 5 0.92 -8.89 -20.72
C TYR A 5 0.30 -10.07 -21.47
N ALA A 6 -1.02 -10.11 -21.64
CA ALA A 6 -1.68 -11.13 -22.45
C ALA A 6 -1.24 -11.05 -23.92
N LEU A 7 -1.17 -9.85 -24.49
CA LEU A 7 -0.70 -9.64 -25.86
C LEU A 7 0.75 -10.12 -26.04
N LEU A 8 1.66 -9.68 -25.17
CA LEU A 8 3.10 -9.95 -25.30
C LEU A 8 3.47 -11.39 -24.92
N GLU A 9 2.64 -12.08 -24.15
CA GLU A 9 2.85 -13.49 -23.88
C GLU A 9 2.53 -14.36 -25.10
N GLU A 10 1.44 -14.05 -25.82
CA GLU A 10 1.06 -14.77 -27.04
C GLU A 10 1.87 -14.30 -28.27
N PHE A 11 2.12 -12.99 -28.38
CA PHE A 11 2.84 -12.35 -29.47
C PHE A 11 3.97 -11.44 -28.93
N PRO A 12 5.15 -12.00 -28.62
CA PRO A 12 6.21 -11.31 -27.88
C PRO A 12 7.01 -10.27 -28.67
N GLY A 13 6.56 -9.92 -29.87
CA GLY A 13 7.25 -8.97 -30.73
C GLY A 13 6.38 -8.48 -31.88
N ALA A 14 6.82 -7.38 -32.49
CA ALA A 14 6.10 -6.74 -33.60
C ALA A 14 5.91 -7.70 -34.79
N LYS A 15 6.91 -8.53 -35.11
CA LYS A 15 6.79 -9.54 -36.17
C LYS A 15 5.63 -10.50 -35.92
N GLN A 16 5.55 -11.09 -34.72
CA GLN A 16 4.49 -12.03 -34.36
C GLN A 16 3.12 -11.36 -34.35
N ILE A 17 3.03 -10.11 -33.90
CA ILE A 17 1.79 -9.33 -33.93
C ILE A 17 1.37 -9.05 -35.38
N ALA A 18 2.29 -8.63 -36.25
CA ALA A 18 2.03 -8.34 -37.66
C ALA A 18 1.52 -9.57 -38.43
N GLU A 19 2.12 -10.73 -38.16
CA GLU A 19 1.80 -12.03 -38.77
C GLU A 19 0.55 -12.68 -38.16
N SER A 20 0.08 -12.22 -37.00
CA SER A 20 -1.06 -12.81 -36.29
C SER A 20 -2.38 -12.74 -37.07
N ASN A 21 -3.27 -13.69 -36.80
CA ASN A 21 -4.65 -13.65 -37.30
C ASN A 21 -5.45 -12.56 -36.57
N LEU A 22 -6.07 -11.64 -37.33
CA LEU A 22 -6.80 -10.50 -36.76
C LEU A 22 -7.95 -10.92 -35.83
N THR A 23 -8.64 -12.03 -36.14
CA THR A 23 -9.72 -12.56 -35.29
C THR A 23 -9.17 -13.03 -33.95
N ARG A 24 -8.03 -13.73 -33.95
CA ARG A 24 -7.36 -14.18 -32.72
C ARG A 24 -6.84 -13.00 -31.91
N LEU A 25 -6.18 -12.04 -32.56
CA LEU A 25 -5.67 -10.82 -31.92
C LEU A 25 -6.81 -10.01 -31.28
N LYS A 26 -7.92 -9.81 -32.01
CA LYS A 26 -9.12 -9.16 -31.49
C LYS A 26 -9.66 -9.90 -30.27
N PHE A 27 -9.82 -11.22 -30.35
CA PHE A 27 -10.38 -12.01 -29.27
C PHE A 27 -9.53 -11.91 -27.99
N LEU A 28 -8.20 -12.04 -28.13
CA LEU A 28 -7.25 -11.90 -27.04
C LEU A 28 -7.34 -10.50 -26.38
N LEU A 29 -7.29 -9.44 -27.19
CA LEU A 29 -7.36 -8.06 -26.71
C LEU A 29 -8.71 -7.75 -26.05
N ALA A 30 -9.81 -8.16 -26.66
CA ALA A 30 -11.15 -7.96 -26.12
C ALA A 30 -11.32 -8.68 -24.77
N GLY A 31 -10.87 -9.94 -24.67
CA GLY A 31 -10.91 -10.70 -23.42
C GLY A 31 -10.09 -10.04 -22.31
N ALA A 32 -8.80 -9.78 -22.58
CA ALA A 32 -7.88 -9.26 -21.57
C ALA A 32 -8.14 -7.79 -21.19
N SER A 33 -8.85 -7.03 -22.03
CA SER A 33 -9.25 -5.64 -21.75
C SER A 33 -10.66 -5.48 -21.21
N LYS A 34 -11.40 -6.58 -20.97
CA LYS A 34 -12.81 -6.56 -20.59
C LYS A 34 -13.68 -5.79 -21.59
N GLY A 35 -13.46 -6.03 -22.89
CA GLY A 35 -14.23 -5.46 -23.99
C GLY A 35 -13.79 -4.08 -24.48
N ARG A 36 -12.80 -3.44 -23.85
CA ARG A 36 -12.35 -2.09 -24.22
C ARG A 36 -11.61 -2.05 -25.56
N TYR A 37 -10.89 -3.11 -25.91
CA TYR A 37 -10.10 -3.19 -27.13
C TYR A 37 -10.79 -4.11 -28.14
N GLY A 38 -11.59 -3.49 -29.00
CA GLY A 38 -12.32 -4.15 -30.07
C GLY A 38 -11.51 -4.33 -31.35
N ARG A 39 -12.22 -4.47 -32.47
CA ARG A 39 -11.61 -4.73 -33.79
C ARG A 39 -10.68 -3.60 -34.22
N ASP A 40 -11.10 -2.35 -34.04
CA ASP A 40 -10.37 -1.19 -34.57
C ASP A 40 -9.00 -1.06 -33.90
N VAL A 41 -8.95 -1.27 -32.58
CA VAL A 41 -7.69 -1.31 -31.82
C VAL A 41 -6.80 -2.47 -32.26
N ALA A 42 -7.38 -3.66 -32.50
CA ALA A 42 -6.62 -4.81 -32.97
C ALA A 42 -6.02 -4.57 -34.38
N VAL A 43 -6.75 -3.93 -35.28
CA VAL A 43 -6.25 -3.50 -36.59
C VAL A 43 -5.11 -2.50 -36.42
N ALA A 44 -5.32 -1.44 -35.63
CA ALA A 44 -4.32 -0.41 -35.39
C ALA A 44 -3.02 -0.97 -34.82
N ILE A 45 -3.11 -1.88 -33.82
CA ILE A 45 -1.93 -2.54 -33.24
C ILE A 45 -1.20 -3.40 -34.27
N ARG A 46 -1.94 -4.15 -35.10
CA ARG A 46 -1.35 -5.00 -36.14
C ARG A 46 -0.66 -4.18 -37.23
N ASP A 47 -1.26 -3.08 -37.66
CA ASP A 47 -0.69 -2.22 -38.69
C ASP A 47 0.52 -1.44 -38.16
N ALA A 48 0.48 -0.96 -36.91
CA ALA A 48 1.64 -0.40 -36.24
C ALA A 48 2.79 -1.43 -36.11
N ALA A 49 2.46 -2.69 -35.86
CA ALA A 49 3.45 -3.76 -35.79
C ALA A 49 4.11 -4.06 -37.16
N ARG A 50 3.36 -3.96 -38.25
CA ARG A 50 3.89 -4.11 -39.63
C ARG A 50 4.83 -2.98 -40.02
N ALA A 51 4.56 -1.76 -39.57
CA ALA A 51 5.40 -0.58 -39.80
C ALA A 51 6.50 -0.41 -38.74
N SER A 52 6.68 -1.38 -37.84
CA SER A 52 7.60 -1.25 -36.71
C SER A 52 9.06 -1.29 -37.14
N ILE A 53 9.85 -0.35 -36.62
CA ILE A 53 11.32 -0.33 -36.75
C ILE A 53 12.03 -1.20 -35.70
N GLY A 54 11.28 -1.99 -34.91
CA GLY A 54 11.80 -2.80 -33.83
C GLY A 54 12.67 -3.97 -34.31
N SER A 55 13.76 -4.25 -33.60
CA SER A 55 14.64 -5.38 -33.90
C SER A 55 14.01 -6.72 -33.53
N ILE A 56 14.10 -7.69 -34.44
CA ILE A 56 13.60 -9.05 -34.25
C ILE A 56 14.69 -9.86 -33.53
N MET A 57 14.51 -10.07 -32.22
CA MET A 57 15.44 -10.83 -31.39
C MET A 57 14.71 -11.97 -30.67
N PRO A 58 14.85 -13.24 -31.14
CA PRO A 58 14.19 -14.39 -30.51
C PRO A 58 14.53 -14.55 -29.03
N ALA A 59 15.79 -14.27 -28.64
CA ALA A 59 16.22 -14.31 -27.24
C ALA A 59 15.41 -13.35 -26.35
N LYS A 60 15.21 -12.10 -26.79
CA LYS A 60 14.40 -11.10 -26.05
C LYS A 60 12.92 -11.49 -25.99
N SER A 61 12.40 -12.08 -27.06
CA SER A 61 11.02 -12.60 -27.09
C SER A 61 10.81 -13.72 -26.08
N LEU A 62 11.82 -14.59 -25.93
CA LEU A 62 11.81 -15.68 -24.95
C LEU A 62 11.90 -15.11 -23.53
N GLU A 63 12.87 -14.24 -23.27
CA GLU A 63 13.04 -13.54 -21.98
C GLU A 63 11.74 -12.85 -21.55
N LEU A 64 11.13 -12.04 -22.42
CA LEU A 64 9.90 -11.32 -22.15
C LEU A 64 8.76 -12.26 -21.71
N ARG A 65 8.58 -13.39 -22.40
CA ARG A 65 7.55 -14.37 -22.01
C ARG A 65 7.82 -14.97 -20.65
N HIS A 66 9.08 -15.31 -20.35
CA HIS A 66 9.44 -15.85 -19.04
C HIS A 66 9.26 -14.81 -17.93
N THR A 67 9.64 -13.55 -18.15
CA THR A 67 9.42 -12.47 -17.18
C THR A 67 7.93 -12.24 -16.93
N ILE A 68 7.09 -12.24 -17.97
CA ILE A 68 5.63 -12.10 -17.81
C ILE A 68 5.05 -13.27 -17.00
N ARG A 69 5.49 -14.51 -17.25
CA ARG A 69 5.06 -15.67 -16.47
C ARG A 69 5.45 -15.54 -15.00
N LEU A 70 6.71 -15.18 -14.73
CA LEU A 70 7.19 -14.97 -13.37
C LEU A 70 6.41 -13.88 -12.64
N ILE A 71 6.08 -12.78 -13.31
CA ILE A 71 5.23 -11.72 -12.73
C ILE A 71 3.88 -12.29 -12.32
N ARG A 72 3.24 -13.13 -13.16
CA ARG A 72 1.94 -13.72 -12.85
C ARG A 72 1.99 -14.75 -11.74
N GLU A 73 3.06 -15.55 -11.69
CA GLU A 73 3.30 -16.50 -10.60
C GLU A 73 3.41 -15.75 -9.27
N LEU A 74 4.23 -14.70 -9.22
CA LEU A 74 4.37 -13.85 -8.04
C LEU A 74 3.07 -13.13 -7.67
N ASP A 75 2.31 -12.63 -8.65
CA ASP A 75 1.00 -12.01 -8.40
C ASP A 75 0.00 -13.00 -7.78
N ALA A 76 0.03 -14.27 -8.22
CA ALA A 76 -0.81 -15.33 -7.66
C ALA A 76 -0.39 -15.66 -6.21
N GLU A 77 0.92 -15.84 -5.96
CA GLU A 77 1.44 -16.07 -4.60
C GLU A 77 1.11 -14.91 -3.66
N ILE A 78 1.22 -13.66 -4.13
CA ILE A 78 0.83 -12.47 -3.37
C ILE A 78 -0.67 -12.53 -3.01
N ALA A 79 -1.54 -12.90 -3.95
CA ALA A 79 -2.97 -13.02 -3.70
C ALA A 79 -3.30 -14.11 -2.67
N ASP A 80 -2.61 -15.25 -2.74
CA ASP A 80 -2.79 -16.36 -1.79
C ASP A 80 -2.34 -15.97 -0.38
N ILE A 81 -1.20 -15.28 -0.26
CA ILE A 81 -0.71 -14.75 1.02
C ILE A 81 -1.68 -13.70 1.58
N GLU A 82 -2.19 -12.80 0.74
CA GLU A 82 -3.18 -11.80 1.16
C GLU A 82 -4.49 -12.41 1.65
N SER A 83 -4.94 -13.50 1.00
CA SER A 83 -6.08 -14.29 1.45
C SER A 83 -5.81 -14.89 2.83
N SER A 84 -4.63 -15.48 3.02
CA SER A 84 -4.23 -16.06 4.30
C SER A 84 -4.16 -15.01 5.43
N ILE A 85 -3.61 -13.83 5.13
CA ILE A 85 -3.58 -12.69 6.07
C ILE A 85 -5.00 -12.26 6.45
N ARG A 86 -5.93 -12.22 5.48
CA ARG A 86 -7.33 -11.88 5.74
C ARG A 86 -7.98 -12.88 6.71
N SER A 87 -7.81 -14.17 6.48
CA SER A 87 -8.37 -15.21 7.37
C SER A 87 -7.85 -15.05 8.81
N VAL A 88 -6.54 -14.86 8.98
CA VAL A 88 -5.95 -14.62 10.31
C VAL A 88 -6.52 -13.36 10.96
N MET A 89 -6.69 -12.28 10.19
CA MET A 89 -7.27 -11.03 10.71
C MET A 89 -8.74 -11.18 11.14
N GLU A 90 -9.52 -11.98 10.40
CA GLU A 90 -10.92 -12.29 10.72
C GLU A 90 -11.03 -13.13 12.01
N GLU A 91 -10.07 -14.01 12.27
CA GLU A 91 -9.97 -14.78 13.52
C GLU A 91 -9.57 -13.90 14.72
N LEU A 92 -8.59 -13.01 14.54
CA LEU A 92 -8.12 -12.09 15.60
C LEU A 92 -9.21 -11.12 16.06
N ARG A 93 -10.18 -10.80 15.19
CA ARG A 93 -11.29 -9.87 15.43
C ARG A 93 -10.82 -8.57 16.09
N SER A 94 -9.70 -8.05 15.62
CA SER A 94 -9.10 -6.86 16.19
C SER A 94 -10.00 -5.64 15.94
N PRO A 95 -10.30 -4.84 16.98
CA PRO A 95 -11.16 -3.67 16.85
C PRO A 95 -10.54 -2.58 15.97
N ILE A 96 -9.22 -2.56 15.76
CA ILE A 96 -8.55 -1.48 15.02
C ILE A 96 -8.95 -1.46 13.55
N THR A 97 -9.44 -2.58 13.03
CA THR A 97 -9.97 -2.69 11.66
C THR A 97 -11.24 -1.87 11.45
N THR A 98 -11.93 -1.48 12.53
CA THR A 98 -13.13 -0.62 12.49
C THR A 98 -12.81 0.86 12.34
N ILE A 99 -11.54 1.26 12.45
CA ILE A 99 -11.12 2.66 12.27
C ILE A 99 -11.28 3.05 10.79
N PRO A 100 -12.03 4.12 10.45
CA PRO A 100 -12.18 4.57 9.07
C PRO A 100 -10.82 4.89 8.44
N GLY A 101 -10.56 4.32 7.25
CA GLY A 101 -9.27 4.47 6.57
C GLY A 101 -8.16 3.52 7.06
N MET A 102 -8.43 2.63 8.02
CA MET A 102 -7.50 1.54 8.35
C MET A 102 -7.59 0.43 7.31
N GLY A 103 -6.55 0.29 6.50
CA GLY A 103 -6.45 -0.82 5.54
C GLY A 103 -6.07 -2.14 6.22
N LEU A 104 -6.62 -3.26 5.73
CA LEU A 104 -6.37 -4.61 6.28
C LEU A 104 -4.86 -4.93 6.40
N ARG A 105 -4.06 -4.62 5.37
CA ARG A 105 -2.61 -4.86 5.40
C ARG A 105 -1.89 -4.02 6.45
N MET A 106 -2.28 -2.76 6.63
CA MET A 106 -1.66 -1.89 7.63
C MET A 106 -2.05 -2.34 9.04
N GLY A 107 -3.32 -2.69 9.26
CA GLY A 107 -3.78 -3.28 10.52
C GLY A 107 -3.04 -4.58 10.85
N ALA A 108 -2.95 -5.50 9.89
CA ALA A 108 -2.22 -6.76 10.05
C ALA A 108 -0.74 -6.53 10.38
N MET A 109 -0.07 -5.61 9.69
CA MET A 109 1.34 -5.28 9.97
C MET A 109 1.51 -4.68 11.37
N ILE A 110 0.59 -3.82 11.83
CA ILE A 110 0.63 -3.26 13.19
C ILE A 110 0.49 -4.39 14.23
N LEU A 111 -0.48 -5.29 14.05
CA LEU A 111 -0.71 -6.39 14.98
C LEU A 111 0.46 -7.39 14.98
N ALA A 112 1.03 -7.70 13.81
CA ALA A 112 2.16 -8.61 13.69
C ALA A 112 3.43 -8.06 14.36
N GLU A 113 3.70 -6.76 14.22
CA GLU A 113 4.88 -6.12 14.80
C GLU A 113 4.76 -5.89 16.31
N VAL A 114 3.57 -5.52 16.79
CA VAL A 114 3.35 -5.31 18.23
C VAL A 114 3.16 -6.63 18.95
N GLY A 115 2.47 -7.59 18.32
CA GLY A 115 1.99 -8.82 18.95
C GLY A 115 0.99 -8.49 20.04
N ASP A 116 1.27 -8.93 21.26
CA ASP A 116 0.42 -8.66 22.41
C ASP A 116 0.65 -7.24 22.97
N PHE A 117 -0.39 -6.41 22.89
CA PHE A 117 -0.42 -5.05 23.45
C PHE A 117 -0.32 -5.04 24.98
N SER A 118 -0.56 -6.16 25.66
CA SER A 118 -0.42 -6.28 27.11
C SER A 118 1.02 -6.08 27.59
N ARG A 119 2.01 -6.38 26.73
CA ARG A 119 3.45 -6.23 26.99
C ARG A 119 3.90 -4.77 27.18
N PHE A 120 3.05 -3.82 26.82
CA PHE A 120 3.31 -2.39 26.94
C PHE A 120 2.46 -1.78 28.05
N ASP A 121 3.10 -1.24 29.08
CA ASP A 121 2.41 -0.58 30.20
C ASP A 121 1.77 0.76 29.81
N SER A 122 2.19 1.35 28.69
CA SER A 122 1.65 2.62 28.22
C SER A 122 1.71 2.73 26.68
N PRO A 123 0.82 3.52 26.06
CA PRO A 123 0.90 3.79 24.63
C PRO A 123 2.18 4.53 24.23
N ASP A 124 2.82 5.26 25.16
CA ASP A 124 4.09 5.92 24.90
C ASP A 124 5.24 4.91 24.72
N LYS A 125 5.19 3.75 25.38
CA LYS A 125 6.14 2.65 25.12
C LYS A 125 5.95 2.06 23.72
N VAL A 126 4.71 1.98 23.23
CA VAL A 126 4.43 1.58 21.83
C VAL A 126 4.96 2.62 20.85
N LEU A 127 4.81 3.91 21.15
CA LEU A 127 5.38 4.99 20.33
C LEU A 127 6.90 4.95 20.28
N ALA A 128 7.56 4.68 21.41
CA ALA A 128 9.00 4.48 21.47
C ALA A 128 9.43 3.25 20.65
N TYR A 129 8.70 2.14 20.78
CA TYR A 129 8.96 0.92 19.99
C TYR A 129 8.74 1.12 18.48
N ALA A 130 7.78 1.95 18.08
CA ALA A 130 7.58 2.35 16.68
C ALA A 130 8.63 3.38 16.20
N GLY A 131 9.49 3.90 17.07
CA GLY A 131 10.39 5.01 16.74
C GLY A 131 9.65 6.26 16.27
N LEU A 132 8.52 6.55 16.91
CA LEU A 132 7.75 7.79 16.74
C LEU A 132 8.00 8.77 17.89
N SER A 133 8.80 8.39 18.90
CA SER A 133 9.18 9.28 20.00
C SER A 133 10.12 10.40 19.52
N PRO A 134 9.99 11.64 20.04
CA PRO A 134 11.01 12.66 19.82
C PRO A 134 12.35 12.23 20.44
N SER A 135 13.46 12.61 19.80
CA SER A 135 14.79 12.36 20.32
C SER A 135 15.09 13.24 21.51
N ILE A 136 15.39 12.64 22.66
CA ILE A 136 15.84 13.37 23.84
C ILE A 136 17.37 13.34 23.84
N TYR A 137 17.99 14.31 23.16
CA TYR A 137 19.42 14.60 23.35
C TYR A 137 19.55 15.62 24.48
N GLN A 138 19.53 15.15 25.74
CA GLN A 138 19.91 15.96 26.90
C GLN A 138 21.40 15.74 27.21
N SER A 139 22.29 16.19 26.34
CA SER A 139 23.71 16.38 26.69
C SER A 139 23.93 17.82 27.14
N GLY A 140 23.69 18.09 28.42
CA GLY A 140 24.35 19.10 29.26
C GLY A 140 24.31 20.60 28.92
N GLN A 141 24.27 21.07 27.66
CA GLN A 141 24.55 22.48 27.36
C GLN A 141 23.83 23.09 26.13
N LEU A 142 22.90 22.39 25.47
CA LEU A 142 22.19 22.94 24.30
C LEU A 142 20.67 22.80 24.41
N ASN A 143 19.99 23.91 24.75
CA ASN A 143 18.53 24.06 24.78
C ASN A 143 17.94 24.58 23.44
N ASN A 144 18.56 24.25 22.30
CA ASN A 144 18.06 24.51 20.95
C ASN A 144 18.60 23.40 20.03
N GLY A 145 17.88 22.77 19.09
CA GLY A 145 16.56 23.02 18.52
C GLY A 145 16.06 21.76 17.79
N TYR A 146 14.74 21.68 17.57
CA TYR A 146 14.05 20.63 16.81
C TYR A 146 14.45 19.17 17.15
N ALA A 147 13.80 18.57 18.16
CA ALA A 147 13.92 17.14 18.42
C ALA A 147 13.53 16.32 17.17
N HIS A 148 14.52 15.62 16.59
CA HIS A 148 14.29 14.72 15.47
C HIS A 148 13.54 13.47 15.94
N MET A 149 12.94 12.73 15.01
CA MET A 149 12.28 11.48 15.36
C MET A 149 13.32 10.38 15.59
N GLU A 150 13.31 9.76 16.77
CA GLU A 150 14.19 8.63 17.06
C GLU A 150 13.84 7.47 16.15
N LYS A 151 14.74 7.14 15.22
CA LYS A 151 14.55 5.99 14.34
C LYS A 151 14.87 4.64 15.01
N ARG A 152 15.01 4.61 16.34
CA ARG A 152 15.17 3.39 17.14
C ARG A 152 13.82 2.66 17.22
N GLY A 153 13.80 1.33 17.06
CA GLY A 153 12.58 0.53 17.05
C GLY A 153 12.15 0.00 15.67
N SER A 154 10.98 -0.63 15.59
CA SER A 154 10.52 -1.32 14.37
C SER A 154 10.23 -0.34 13.22
N ARG A 155 10.99 -0.52 12.13
CA ARG A 155 10.79 0.23 10.87
C ARG A 155 9.46 -0.13 10.21
N TYR A 156 9.04 -1.38 10.29
CA TYR A 156 7.78 -1.85 9.71
C TYR A 156 6.58 -1.29 10.45
N LEU A 157 6.62 -1.31 11.80
CA LEU A 157 5.56 -0.70 12.61
C LEU A 157 5.43 0.81 12.32
N ARG A 158 6.57 1.52 12.24
CA ARG A 158 6.58 2.94 11.88
C ARG A 158 5.95 3.19 10.52
N PHE A 159 6.34 2.39 9.53
CA PHE A 159 5.80 2.47 8.18
C PHE A 159 4.29 2.22 8.16
N ALA A 160 3.82 1.18 8.85
CA ALA A 160 2.41 0.83 8.91
C ALA A 160 1.56 1.94 9.54
N ILE A 161 1.98 2.44 10.71
CA ILE A 161 1.28 3.52 11.42
C ILE A 161 1.25 4.80 10.59
N TYR A 162 2.37 5.17 9.96
CA TYR A 162 2.44 6.42 9.19
C TYR A 162 1.55 6.37 7.95
N ASN A 163 1.54 5.23 7.24
CA ASN A 163 0.65 5.03 6.09
C ASN A 163 -0.82 4.95 6.50
N ALA A 164 -1.12 4.22 7.59
CA ALA A 164 -2.48 4.17 8.14
C ALA A 164 -2.96 5.57 8.51
N ALA A 165 -2.14 6.36 9.21
CA ALA A 165 -2.50 7.73 9.61
C ALA A 165 -2.84 8.63 8.41
N LYS A 166 -2.17 8.47 7.27
CA LYS A 166 -2.48 9.23 6.05
C LYS A 166 -3.90 8.96 5.56
N TYR A 167 -4.31 7.69 5.51
CA TYR A 167 -5.66 7.32 5.09
C TYR A 167 -6.70 7.63 6.15
N VAL A 168 -6.42 7.39 7.43
CA VAL A 168 -7.31 7.75 8.53
C VAL A 168 -7.59 9.26 8.53
N CYS A 169 -6.61 10.12 8.24
CA CYS A 169 -6.84 11.56 8.11
C CYS A 169 -7.70 11.96 6.91
N ILE A 170 -7.89 11.09 5.91
CA ILE A 170 -8.77 11.33 4.75
C ILE A 170 -10.20 10.88 5.08
N TRP A 171 -10.35 9.73 5.74
CA TRP A 171 -11.64 9.08 5.93
C TRP A 171 -12.29 9.34 7.29
N ASP A 172 -11.52 9.75 8.30
CA ASP A 172 -12.02 10.11 9.63
C ASP A 172 -12.01 11.63 9.84
N PRO A 173 -13.17 12.28 10.03
CA PRO A 173 -13.26 13.73 10.22
C PRO A 173 -12.51 14.24 11.46
N THR A 174 -12.41 13.44 12.52
CA THR A 174 -11.72 13.83 13.77
C THR A 174 -10.20 13.92 13.53
N PHE A 175 -9.64 12.96 12.79
CA PHE A 175 -8.24 12.98 12.38
C PHE A 175 -7.97 14.04 11.31
N ALA A 176 -8.89 14.25 10.37
CA ALA A 176 -8.80 15.33 9.39
C ALA A 176 -8.72 16.70 10.06
N ALA A 177 -9.62 16.99 11.01
CA ALA A 177 -9.63 18.23 11.79
C ALA A 177 -8.35 18.37 12.64
N TYR A 178 -7.87 17.28 13.23
CA TYR A 178 -6.63 17.30 14.00
C TYR A 178 -5.41 17.63 13.12
N LEU A 179 -5.32 17.03 11.92
CA LEU A 179 -4.27 17.32 10.96
C LEU A 179 -4.33 18.78 10.50
N ALA A 180 -5.53 19.28 10.16
CA ALA A 180 -5.74 20.68 9.76
C ALA A 180 -5.32 21.65 10.87
N LYS A 181 -5.72 21.40 12.13
CA LYS A 181 -5.28 22.18 13.29
C LYS A 181 -3.76 22.22 13.41
N LYS A 182 -3.09 21.07 13.28
CA LYS A 182 -1.62 21.00 13.36
C LYS A 182 -0.92 21.73 12.21
N ARG A 183 -1.55 21.80 11.03
CA ARG A 183 -1.06 22.64 9.92
C ARG A 183 -1.28 24.12 10.15
N ALA A 184 -2.42 24.52 10.73
CA ALA A 184 -2.71 25.91 11.10
C ALA A 184 -1.74 26.44 12.17
N GLU A 185 -1.19 25.56 13.03
CA GLU A 185 -0.09 25.88 13.96
C GLU A 185 1.27 26.14 13.24
N GLY A 186 1.30 26.20 11.90
CA GLY A 186 2.51 26.48 11.11
C GLY A 186 3.41 25.27 10.83
N LYS A 187 2.96 24.04 11.17
CA LYS A 187 3.77 22.83 10.98
C LYS A 187 3.72 22.34 9.53
N HIS A 188 4.88 21.90 9.02
CA HIS A 188 4.97 21.20 7.74
C HIS A 188 4.09 19.93 7.74
N TYR A 189 3.52 19.57 6.59
CA TYR A 189 2.57 18.46 6.44
C TYR A 189 3.06 17.15 7.08
N ASN A 190 4.31 16.76 6.83
CA ASN A 190 4.87 15.51 7.38
C ASN A 190 5.00 15.54 8.91
N VAL A 191 5.22 16.72 9.49
CA VAL A 191 5.28 16.92 10.95
C VAL A 191 3.87 16.89 11.53
N ALA A 192 2.90 17.55 10.89
CA ALA A 192 1.51 17.48 11.28
C ALA A 192 0.97 16.03 11.22
N LEU A 193 1.33 15.28 10.18
CA LEU A 193 0.97 13.87 10.02
C LEU A 193 1.64 12.98 11.07
N SER A 194 2.88 13.28 11.50
CA SER A 194 3.52 12.53 12.60
C SER A 194 2.80 12.74 13.94
N HIS A 195 2.22 13.92 14.18
CA HIS A 195 1.32 14.13 15.31
C HIS A 195 0.04 13.30 15.21
N ALA A 196 -0.56 13.22 14.02
CA ALA A 196 -1.73 12.37 13.78
C ALA A 196 -1.40 10.88 13.98
N ALA A 197 -0.27 10.41 13.48
CA ALA A 197 0.24 9.06 13.73
C ALA A 197 0.42 8.78 15.23
N LYS A 198 0.98 9.72 15.98
CA LYS A 198 1.11 9.62 17.45
C LYS A 198 -0.25 9.50 18.17
N LYS A 199 -1.26 10.22 17.67
CA LYS A 199 -2.63 10.12 18.17
C LYS A 199 -3.25 8.76 17.82
N LEU A 200 -3.00 8.26 16.61
CA LEU A 200 -3.49 6.97 16.14
C LEU A 200 -2.96 5.81 16.98
N VAL A 201 -1.67 5.81 17.35
CA VAL A 201 -1.11 4.75 18.22
C VAL A 201 -1.79 4.71 19.59
N ARG A 202 -2.06 5.88 20.20
CA ARG A 202 -2.78 5.95 21.48
C ARG A 202 -4.19 5.38 21.37
N LEU A 203 -4.88 5.68 20.27
CA LEU A 203 -6.20 5.12 19.97
C LEU A 203 -6.13 3.60 19.79
N ILE A 204 -5.23 3.11 18.95
CA ILE A 204 -5.00 1.66 18.71
C ILE A 204 -4.75 0.94 20.03
N TYR A 205 -3.84 1.46 20.87
CA TYR A 205 -3.53 0.88 22.17
C TYR A 205 -4.77 0.79 23.08
N ALA A 206 -5.55 1.87 23.16
CA ALA A 206 -6.78 1.89 23.97
C ALA A 206 -7.84 0.92 23.44
N MET A 207 -8.00 0.83 22.12
CA MET A 207 -8.94 -0.08 21.47
C MET A 207 -8.54 -1.54 21.68
N GLU A 208 -7.26 -1.89 21.56
CA GLU A 208 -6.81 -3.26 21.80
C GLU A 208 -6.93 -3.68 23.27
N LYS A 209 -6.63 -2.77 24.20
CA LYS A 209 -6.82 -3.04 25.65
C LYS A 209 -8.29 -3.19 26.04
N SER A 210 -9.18 -2.37 25.47
CA SER A 210 -10.62 -2.40 25.80
C SER A 210 -11.41 -3.41 24.97
N ARG A 211 -10.86 -3.87 23.84
CA ARG A 211 -11.53 -4.68 22.82
C ARG A 211 -12.85 -4.06 22.30
N LEU A 212 -12.96 -2.74 22.38
CA LEU A 212 -14.12 -1.99 21.89
C LEU A 212 -13.88 -1.42 20.48
N PRO A 213 -14.91 -1.44 19.60
CA PRO A 213 -14.81 -0.89 18.26
C PRO A 213 -14.65 0.64 18.28
N TYR A 214 -14.14 1.18 17.18
CA TYR A 214 -13.96 2.61 17.00
C TYR A 214 -15.31 3.33 17.09
N ARG A 215 -15.35 4.40 17.90
CA ARG A 215 -16.50 5.29 17.99
C ARG A 215 -16.07 6.68 17.54
N PRO A 216 -16.61 7.20 16.43
CA PRO A 216 -16.33 8.57 16.05
C PRO A 216 -16.84 9.51 17.14
N VAL A 217 -16.10 10.59 17.41
CA VAL A 217 -16.60 11.66 18.25
C VAL A 217 -17.65 12.39 17.42
N THR A 218 -18.92 12.10 17.66
CA THR A 218 -20.02 12.83 17.04
C THR A 218 -19.90 14.28 17.48
N ALA A 219 -19.66 15.19 16.54
CA ALA A 219 -19.76 16.62 16.81
C ALA A 219 -21.25 16.91 17.06
N THR A 220 -21.61 17.12 18.32
CA THR A 220 -22.87 17.76 18.71
C THR A 220 -22.81 19.24 18.40
#